data_AF-A0A937E4A3-F1
#
_entry.id   AF-A0A937E4A3-F1
#
_cell.length_a   1.000
_cell.length_b   1.000
_cell.length_c   1.000
_cell.angle_alpha   90.00
_cell.angle_beta   90.00
_cell.angle_gamma   90.00
#
_symmetry.space_group_name_H-M   'P 1'
#
loop_
_entity.id
_entity.type
_entity.pdbx_description
1 polymer ?
#
loop_
_entity_poly.entity_id
_entity_poly.type
_entity_poly.pdbx_seq_one_letter_code
_entity_poly.pdbx_strand_id
1 'polypeptide(L)'
;MAVSALALALAACDGGGDPVQQALRDASAERHAAALKTTEELERQTPVSRTTETADEANVARLIADHEAAIATARRMLDQSQDPDLRRIAQATLDTRTTELAELRAWQAGR
;
A
#
# COMPACT_ATOMS: atom_id res chain seq x y z
N MET A 1 -27.87 57.70 -19.62
CA MET A 1 -27.22 57.76 -18.29
C MET A 1 -28.34 57.72 -17.26
N ALA A 2 -28.45 56.82 -16.29
CA ALA A 2 -27.52 55.85 -15.71
C ALA A 2 -28.32 54.60 -15.26
N VAL A 3 -27.67 53.46 -15.28
CA VAL A 3 -28.18 52.14 -14.86
C VAL A 3 -27.86 51.95 -13.38
N SER A 4 -28.86 51.47 -12.63
CA SER A 4 -28.81 50.63 -11.42
C SER A 4 -27.95 51.01 -10.20
N ALA A 5 -28.57 50.92 -9.03
CA ALA A 5 -27.91 50.40 -7.83
C ALA A 5 -28.93 49.65 -6.96
N LEU A 6 -29.11 48.38 -7.29
CA LEU A 6 -29.75 47.37 -6.45
C LEU A 6 -28.82 47.13 -5.26
N ALA A 7 -29.19 47.62 -4.08
CA ALA A 7 -28.43 47.37 -2.85
C ALA A 7 -28.69 45.94 -2.34
N LEU A 8 -27.94 44.97 -2.87
CA LEU A 8 -27.74 43.67 -2.20
C LEU A 8 -26.36 43.69 -1.53
N ALA A 9 -26.32 44.25 -0.33
CA ALA A 9 -25.21 44.03 0.59
C ALA A 9 -25.64 42.94 1.59
N LEU A 10 -25.73 41.69 1.12
CA LEU A 10 -25.54 40.53 1.98
C LEU A 10 -24.03 40.35 2.16
N ALA A 11 -23.43 41.26 2.91
CA ALA A 11 -22.16 40.99 3.56
C ALA A 11 -22.46 39.98 4.67
N ALA A 12 -22.48 38.70 4.30
CA ALA A 12 -22.23 37.63 5.24
C ALA A 12 -20.79 37.83 5.75
N CYS A 13 -20.66 38.69 6.77
CA CYS A 13 -19.55 38.65 7.70
C CYS A 13 -19.64 37.30 8.44
N ASP A 14 -19.05 36.24 7.89
CA ASP A 14 -18.55 35.14 8.73
C ASP A 14 -17.18 35.55 9.28
N GLY A 15 -17.16 36.69 9.98
CA GLY A 15 -15.97 37.36 10.48
C GLY A 15 -15.89 37.27 12.00
N GLY A 16 -16.23 36.10 12.56
CA GLY A 16 -16.30 35.87 14.00
C GLY A 16 -16.04 34.42 14.36
N GLY A 17 -15.17 33.73 13.62
CA GLY A 17 -14.69 32.41 14.01
C GLY A 17 -13.75 32.53 15.21
N ASP A 18 -13.83 31.58 16.15
CA ASP A 18 -12.85 31.44 17.22
C ASP A 18 -11.43 31.55 16.63
N PRO A 19 -10.60 32.50 17.09
CA PRO A 19 -9.26 32.71 16.55
C PRO A 19 -8.40 31.44 16.61
N VAL A 20 -8.67 30.54 17.56
CA VAL A 20 -8.01 29.23 17.65
C VAL A 20 -8.44 28.33 16.49
N GLN A 21 -9.73 28.29 16.16
CA GLN A 21 -10.24 27.49 15.03
C GLN A 21 -9.73 28.03 13.69
N GLN A 22 -9.61 29.35 13.55
CA GLN A 22 -9.04 29.97 12.36
C GLN A 22 -7.55 29.61 12.23
N ALA A 23 -6.76 29.77 13.29
CA ALA A 23 -5.34 29.43 13.28
C ALA A 23 -5.09 27.93 13.00
N LEU A 24 -5.96 27.05 13.52
CA LEU A 24 -5.89 25.61 13.24
C LEU A 24 -6.16 25.30 11.77
N ARG A 25 -7.13 25.98 11.13
CA ARG A 25 -7.43 25.81 9.70
C ARG A 25 -6.28 26.29 8.83
N ASP A 26 -5.69 27.44 9.15
CA ASP A 26 -4.57 28.00 8.39
C ASP A 26 -3.31 27.12 8.50
N ALA A 27 -2.98 26.67 9.73
CA ALA A 27 -1.87 25.73 9.95
C ALA A 27 -2.11 24.38 9.25
N SER A 28 -3.36 23.92 9.19
CA SER A 28 -3.72 22.71 8.43
C SER A 28 -3.50 22.92 6.93
N ALA A 29 -3.95 24.04 6.37
CA ALA A 29 -3.78 24.36 4.95
C ALA A 29 -2.30 24.44 4.53
N GLU A 30 -1.45 25.04 5.36
CA GLU A 30 0.00 25.08 5.12
C GLU A 30 0.64 23.69 5.13
N ARG A 31 0.27 22.86 6.11
CA ARG A 31 0.74 21.46 6.20
C ARG A 31 0.29 20.64 5.00
N HIS A 32 -0.95 20.82 4.55
CA HIS A 32 -1.46 20.17 3.35
C HIS A 32 -0.72 20.62 2.09
N ALA A 33 -0.45 21.93 1.94
CA ALA A 33 0.32 22.44 0.81
C ALA A 33 1.78 21.94 0.81
N ALA A 34 2.42 21.83 1.97
CA ALA A 34 3.75 21.26 2.11
C ALA A 34 3.78 19.76 1.78
N ALA A 35 2.75 19.01 2.18
CA ALA A 35 2.62 17.59 1.85
C ALA A 35 2.53 17.37 0.33
N LEU A 36 1.69 18.15 -0.38
CA LEU A 36 1.55 18.03 -1.84
C LEU A 36 2.84 18.33 -2.60
N LYS A 37 3.59 19.37 -2.20
CA LYS A 37 4.90 19.69 -2.80
C LYS A 37 5.92 18.57 -2.60
N THR A 38 5.88 17.93 -1.44
CA THR A 38 6.76 16.79 -1.13
C THR A 38 6.41 15.58 -1.98
N THR A 39 5.11 15.30 -2.16
CA THR A 39 4.63 14.21 -3.03
C THR A 39 5.03 14.46 -4.49
N GLU A 40 4.81 15.65 -5.02
CA GLU A 40 5.21 15.98 -6.40
C GLU A 40 6.72 15.90 -6.63
N GLU A 41 7.53 16.29 -5.63
CA GLU A 41 8.98 16.18 -5.72
C GLU A 41 9.44 14.72 -5.66
N LEU A 42 8.81 13.91 -4.81
CA LEU A 42 9.05 12.47 -4.73
C LEU A 42 8.66 11.77 -6.04
N GLU A 43 7.54 12.16 -6.67
CA GLU A 43 7.10 11.65 -7.96
C GLU A 43 8.05 12.04 -9.10
N ARG A 44 8.62 13.25 -9.08
CA ARG A 44 9.63 13.69 -10.07
C ARG A 44 10.96 12.95 -9.94
N GLN A 45 11.32 12.53 -8.74
CA GLN A 45 12.62 11.89 -8.46
C GLN A 45 12.62 10.36 -8.63
N THR A 46 11.44 9.73 -8.80
CA THR A 46 11.33 8.27 -8.86
C THR A 46 11.04 7.82 -10.30
N PRO A 47 12.01 7.25 -11.05
CA PRO A 47 11.71 6.59 -12.32
C PRO A 47 10.92 5.30 -12.05
N VAL A 48 9.59 5.44 -11.91
CA VAL A 48 8.68 4.42 -11.38
C VAL A 48 8.89 3.05 -12.03
N SER A 49 9.01 2.93 -13.36
CA SER A 49 9.04 1.62 -14.04
C SER A 49 10.24 0.73 -13.69
N ARG A 50 11.48 1.23 -13.75
CA ARG A 50 12.65 0.35 -13.55
C ARG A 50 12.82 -0.03 -12.08
N THR A 51 12.49 0.89 -11.18
CA THR A 51 12.48 0.60 -9.74
C THR A 51 11.40 -0.40 -9.37
N THR A 52 10.19 -0.31 -9.95
CA THR A 52 9.11 -1.27 -9.68
C THR A 52 9.41 -2.65 -10.25
N GLU A 53 9.99 -2.75 -11.45
CA GLU A 53 10.35 -4.04 -12.05
C GLU A 53 11.36 -4.82 -11.20
N THR A 54 12.39 -4.14 -10.68
CA THR A 54 13.37 -4.75 -9.77
C THR A 54 12.80 -5.05 -8.38
N ALA A 55 11.84 -4.24 -7.93
CA ALA A 55 11.14 -4.49 -6.67
C ALA A 55 10.23 -5.72 -6.77
N ASP A 56 9.56 -5.93 -7.90
CA ASP A 56 8.74 -7.12 -8.15
C ASP A 56 9.59 -8.38 -8.20
N GLU A 57 10.77 -8.34 -8.83
CA GLU A 57 11.71 -9.47 -8.82
C GLU A 57 12.18 -9.82 -7.40
N ALA A 58 12.57 -8.82 -6.62
CA ALA A 58 12.99 -9.01 -5.24
C ALA A 58 11.84 -9.57 -4.38
N ASN A 59 10.62 -9.08 -4.60
CA ASN A 59 9.42 -9.57 -3.91
C ASN A 59 9.12 -11.02 -4.27
N VAL A 60 9.16 -11.38 -5.55
CA VAL A 60 8.92 -12.76 -6.00
C VAL A 60 10.00 -13.70 -5.49
N ALA A 61 11.27 -13.30 -5.51
CA ALA A 61 12.37 -14.10 -4.95
C ALA A 61 12.16 -14.39 -3.45
N ARG A 62 11.71 -13.38 -2.68
CA ARG A 62 11.35 -13.57 -1.27
C ARG A 62 10.18 -14.53 -1.11
N LEU A 63 9.13 -14.38 -1.92
CA LEU A 63 7.97 -15.28 -1.87
C LEU A 63 8.37 -16.71 -2.16
N ILE A 64 9.21 -16.96 -3.17
CA ILE A 64 9.72 -18.30 -3.48
C ILE A 64 10.42 -18.91 -2.27
N ALA A 65 11.34 -18.17 -1.63
CA ALA A 65 12.05 -18.64 -0.45
C ALA A 65 11.11 -18.96 0.73
N ASP A 66 10.11 -18.10 0.96
CA ASP A 66 9.10 -18.30 2.01
C ASP A 66 8.29 -19.59 1.76
N HIS A 67 7.90 -19.87 0.51
CA HIS A 67 7.18 -21.10 0.15
C HIS A 67 8.03 -22.35 0.31
N GLU A 68 9.30 -22.31 -0.11
CA GLU A 68 10.24 -23.41 0.07
C GLU A 68 10.46 -23.75 1.55
N ALA A 69 10.59 -22.73 2.40
CA ALA A 69 10.71 -22.91 3.85
C ALA A 69 9.44 -23.53 4.46
N ALA A 70 8.25 -23.11 3.99
CA ALA A 70 6.97 -23.69 4.42
C ALA A 70 6.84 -25.16 4.01
N ILE A 71 7.21 -25.51 2.77
CA ILE A 71 7.25 -26.90 2.27
C ILE A 71 8.20 -27.75 3.11
N ALA A 72 9.41 -27.26 3.40
CA ALA A 72 10.38 -27.99 4.22
C ALA A 72 9.85 -28.25 5.64
N THR A 73 9.15 -27.26 6.22
CA THR A 73 8.53 -27.40 7.54
C THR A 73 7.39 -28.41 7.53
N ALA A 74 6.52 -28.35 6.53
CA ALA A 74 5.41 -29.28 6.40
C ALA A 74 5.89 -30.73 6.18
N ARG A 75 6.96 -30.94 5.39
CA ARG A 75 7.62 -32.25 5.28
C ARG A 75 8.10 -32.76 6.64
N ARG A 76 8.81 -31.93 7.42
CA ARG A 76 9.25 -32.31 8.77
C ARG A 76 8.08 -32.66 9.68
N MET A 77 6.97 -31.92 9.62
CA MET A 77 5.76 -32.23 10.41
C MET A 77 5.15 -33.58 10.03
N LEU A 78 5.11 -33.92 8.73
CA LEU A 78 4.65 -35.24 8.28
C LEU A 78 5.58 -36.37 8.72
N ASP A 79 6.88 -36.12 8.80
CA ASP A 79 7.86 -37.12 9.21
C ASP A 79 7.85 -37.35 10.73
N GLN A 80 7.61 -36.29 11.52
CA GLN A 80 7.79 -36.32 12.97
C GLN A 80 6.49 -36.48 13.75
N SER A 81 5.35 -36.06 13.20
CA SER A 81 4.07 -36.06 13.93
C SER A 81 3.23 -37.31 13.64
N GLN A 82 2.69 -37.90 14.71
CA GLN A 82 1.66 -38.94 14.67
C GLN A 82 0.24 -38.37 14.85
N ASP A 83 0.11 -37.08 15.19
CA ASP A 83 -1.19 -36.43 15.36
C ASP A 83 -1.89 -36.28 13.99
N PRO A 84 -3.09 -36.86 13.79
CA PRO A 84 -3.78 -36.84 12.51
C PRO A 84 -4.16 -35.43 12.04
N ASP A 85 -4.45 -34.50 12.96
CA ASP A 85 -4.79 -33.12 12.60
C ASP A 85 -3.57 -32.34 12.14
N LEU A 86 -2.44 -32.49 12.84
CA LEU A 86 -1.18 -31.87 12.41
C LEU A 86 -0.72 -32.41 11.06
N ARG A 87 -0.89 -33.71 10.82
CA ARG A 87 -0.57 -34.32 9.52
C ARG A 87 -1.47 -33.80 8.41
N ARG A 88 -2.77 -33.65 8.67
CA ARG A 88 -3.72 -33.05 7.72
C ARG A 88 -3.33 -31.61 7.37
N ILE A 89 -2.97 -30.80 8.37
CA ILE A 89 -2.50 -29.42 8.16
C ILE A 89 -1.21 -29.39 7.33
N ALA A 90 -0.26 -30.25 7.66
CA ALA A 90 1.01 -30.34 6.94
C ALA A 90 0.81 -30.77 5.48
N GLN A 91 -0.05 -31.75 5.21
CA GLN A 91 -0.37 -32.17 3.84
C GLN A 91 -1.04 -31.02 3.05
N ALA A 92 -2.04 -30.36 3.62
CA ALA A 92 -2.68 -29.21 2.97
C ALA A 92 -1.68 -28.08 2.69
N THR A 93 -0.74 -27.83 3.61
CA THR A 93 0.34 -26.86 3.40
C THR A 93 1.25 -27.27 2.25
N LEU A 94 1.62 -28.55 2.15
CA LEU A 94 2.45 -29.02 1.04
C LEU A 94 1.79 -28.84 -0.31
N ASP A 95 0.52 -29.22 -0.42
CA ASP A 95 -0.22 -29.19 -1.68
C ASP A 95 -0.38 -27.73 -2.16
N THR A 96 -0.82 -26.84 -1.28
CA THR A 96 -1.00 -25.42 -1.60
C THR A 96 0.32 -24.75 -1.93
N ARG A 97 1.34 -24.87 -1.05
CA ARG A 97 2.60 -24.15 -1.23
C ARG A 97 3.40 -24.64 -2.43
N THR A 98 3.28 -25.92 -2.79
CA THR A 98 3.94 -26.46 -3.99
C THR A 98 3.30 -25.90 -5.26
N THR A 99 1.98 -25.75 -5.28
CA THR A 99 1.25 -25.16 -6.41
C THR A 99 1.63 -23.69 -6.59
N GLU A 100 1.56 -22.90 -5.53
CA GLU A 100 1.93 -21.47 -5.54
C GLU A 100 3.42 -21.26 -5.92
N LEU A 101 4.32 -22.13 -5.44
CA LEU A 101 5.73 -22.11 -5.82
C LEU A 101 5.92 -22.34 -7.32
N ALA A 102 5.16 -23.26 -7.92
CA ALA A 102 5.22 -23.52 -9.35
C ALA A 102 4.75 -22.29 -10.17
N GLU A 103 3.69 -21.62 -9.73
CA GLU A 103 3.20 -20.39 -10.35
C GLU A 103 4.22 -19.25 -10.28
N LEU A 104 4.85 -19.04 -9.13
CA LEU A 104 5.90 -18.02 -8.95
C LEU A 104 7.12 -18.30 -9.85
N ARG A 105 7.55 -19.56 -9.95
CA ARG A 105 8.66 -19.95 -10.84
C ARG A 105 8.29 -19.82 -12.32
N ALA A 106 7.06 -20.13 -12.69
CA ALA A 106 6.57 -19.96 -14.06
C ALA A 106 6.55 -18.47 -14.44
N TRP A 107 6.10 -17.60 -13.54
CA TRP A 107 6.17 -16.15 -13.73
C TRP A 107 7.62 -15.69 -13.95
N GLN A 108 8.57 -16.16 -13.13
CA GLN A 108 9.98 -15.77 -13.26
C GLN A 108 10.60 -16.25 -14.58
N ALA A 109 10.21 -17.43 -15.07
CA ALA A 109 10.69 -17.97 -16.34
C ALA A 109 10.07 -17.30 -17.58
N GLY A 110 8.88 -16.70 -17.43
CA GLY A 110 8.18 -15.97 -18.49
C GLY A 110 8.57 -14.49 -18.60
N ARG A 111 9.51 -14.02 -17.77
CA ARG A 111 10.07 -12.67 -17.81
C ARG A 111 11.19 -12.55 -18.84
#